data_AF-D7FTR2-F1
#
_entry.id   AF-D7FTR2-F1
#
_cell.length_a   1.000
_cell.length_b   1.000
_cell.length_c   1.000
_cell.angle_alpha   90.00
_cell.angle_beta   90.00
_cell.angle_gamma   90.00
#
_symmetry.space_group_name_H-M   'P 1'
#
loop_
_entity.id
_entity.type
_entity.pdbx_description
1 polymer ?
#
loop_
_entity_poly.entity_id
_entity_poly.type
_entity_poly.pdbx_seq_one_letter_code
_entity_poly.pdbx_strand_id
1 'polypeptide(L)'
;MPFPTGSKPVKEMDSPRPKLWIYDHCPYCVRPRMVFGLKGITHDLAYLSNDDIETPTAMVGKKMVPILELGRPGSEDHEIMAESMDIVKRLDLDPQFGPPVLAPAVDRKDLDGWVSSAAMLMRRLVRPRNAVTPLAEFQTRSAREAFVRNHPLPEPSSYEANLKASPKLIEELERELWKLEGMIHSPTSVAADGKLSYNDVEFFPRMRGLTIVQGLGIPPKLRAYLDAVSERVDVPLYDKIAS
;
A
#
# COMPACT_ATOMS: atom_id res chain seq x y z
N MET A 1 -25.70 -31.13 8.30
CA MET A 1 -26.14 -29.84 7.74
C MET A 1 -25.31 -29.58 6.49
N PRO A 2 -25.89 -29.34 5.31
CA PRO A 2 -25.13 -29.14 4.09
C PRO A 2 -24.53 -27.72 4.06
N PHE A 3 -23.28 -27.61 3.62
CA PHE A 3 -22.59 -26.35 3.40
C PHE A 3 -23.26 -25.57 2.25
N PRO A 4 -23.43 -24.24 2.35
CA PRO A 4 -23.98 -23.45 1.26
C PRO A 4 -22.93 -23.37 0.13
N THR A 5 -23.18 -24.14 -0.94
CA THR A 5 -22.48 -24.03 -2.22
C THR A 5 -23.01 -22.81 -2.96
N GLY A 6 -22.44 -21.64 -2.67
CA GLY A 6 -22.77 -20.38 -3.31
C GLY A 6 -21.51 -19.70 -3.85
N SER A 7 -20.74 -20.37 -4.71
CA SER A 7 -19.73 -19.68 -5.51
C SER A 7 -20.45 -18.74 -6.47
N LYS A 8 -20.22 -17.43 -6.31
CA LYS A 8 -20.68 -16.42 -7.28
C LYS A 8 -20.16 -16.82 -8.68
N PRO A 9 -20.96 -16.67 -9.75
CA PRO A 9 -20.53 -17.00 -11.10
C PRO A 9 -19.33 -16.10 -11.45
N VAL A 10 -18.18 -16.74 -11.71
CA VAL A 10 -17.02 -16.07 -12.30
C VAL A 10 -17.36 -15.84 -13.76
N LYS A 11 -17.60 -14.59 -14.16
CA LYS A 11 -17.67 -14.25 -15.59
C LYS A 11 -16.32 -14.58 -16.22
N GLU A 12 -16.29 -15.49 -17.18
CA GLU A 12 -15.17 -15.60 -18.12
C GLU A 12 -15.04 -14.24 -18.84
N MET A 13 -13.90 -13.58 -18.64
CA MET A 13 -13.52 -12.40 -19.41
C MET A 13 -12.72 -12.85 -20.63
N ASP A 14 -13.17 -12.51 -21.83
CA ASP A 14 -12.45 -12.75 -23.10
C ASP A 14 -11.11 -11.98 -23.19
N SER A 15 -10.94 -10.94 -22.37
CA SER A 15 -9.69 -10.15 -22.23
C SER A 15 -8.86 -10.68 -21.05
N PRO A 16 -7.51 -10.74 -21.16
CA PRO A 16 -6.65 -11.13 -20.05
C PRO A 16 -6.91 -10.25 -18.83
N ARG A 17 -6.74 -10.84 -17.65
CA ARG A 17 -6.92 -10.11 -16.40
C ARG A 17 -5.88 -8.99 -16.30
N PRO A 18 -6.23 -7.83 -15.71
CA PRO A 18 -5.25 -6.81 -15.35
C PRO A 18 -4.09 -7.41 -14.57
N LYS A 19 -2.86 -6.98 -14.87
CA LYS A 19 -1.67 -7.33 -14.11
C LYS A 19 -1.07 -6.09 -13.46
N LEU A 20 -0.72 -6.19 -12.19
CA LEU A 20 -0.08 -5.12 -11.44
C LEU A 20 1.29 -5.55 -10.93
N TRP A 21 2.33 -4.90 -11.43
CA TRP A 21 3.73 -5.13 -11.04
C TRP A 21 4.06 -4.30 -9.80
N ILE A 22 4.50 -4.95 -8.71
CA ILE A 22 4.54 -4.34 -7.38
C ILE A 22 5.73 -4.75 -6.52
N TYR A 23 5.92 -3.97 -5.46
CA TYR A 23 6.56 -4.39 -4.20
C TYR A 23 5.49 -4.33 -3.10
N ASP A 24 5.39 -5.33 -2.22
CA ASP A 24 4.35 -5.34 -1.17
C ASP A 24 4.54 -4.20 -0.16
N HIS A 25 5.78 -3.87 0.19
CA HIS A 25 6.11 -2.79 1.14
C HIS A 25 5.80 -1.38 0.61
N CYS A 26 5.64 -1.23 -0.71
CA CYS A 26 5.57 0.06 -1.35
C CYS A 26 4.17 0.67 -1.16
N PRO A 27 4.03 1.81 -0.45
CA PRO A 27 2.72 2.42 -0.25
C PRO A 27 2.07 2.86 -1.56
N TYR A 28 2.86 3.18 -2.59
CA TYR A 28 2.33 3.50 -3.92
C TYR A 28 1.72 2.29 -4.61
N CYS A 29 2.22 1.08 -4.37
CA CYS A 29 1.67 -0.17 -4.92
C CYS A 29 0.35 -0.57 -4.26
N VAL A 30 0.17 -0.20 -2.99
CA VAL A 30 -1.09 -0.46 -2.27
C VAL A 30 -2.25 0.37 -2.84
N ARG A 31 -1.99 1.59 -3.29
CA ARG A 31 -3.01 2.51 -3.84
C ARG A 31 -3.92 1.87 -4.91
N PRO A 32 -3.40 1.32 -6.04
CA PRO A 32 -4.24 0.66 -7.03
C PRO A 32 -4.84 -0.67 -6.54
N ARG A 33 -4.15 -1.40 -5.64
CA ARG A 33 -4.72 -2.60 -5.00
C ARG A 33 -5.99 -2.29 -4.24
N MET A 34 -6.08 -1.11 -3.63
CA MET A 34 -7.30 -0.72 -2.94
C MET A 34 -8.50 -0.64 -3.90
N VAL A 35 -8.29 -0.09 -5.11
CA VAL A 35 -9.36 0.00 -6.12
C VAL A 35 -9.72 -1.38 -6.65
N PHE A 36 -8.74 -2.25 -6.87
CA PHE A 36 -9.01 -3.63 -7.28
C PHE A 36 -9.91 -4.36 -6.28
N GLY A 37 -9.61 -4.28 -4.97
CA GLY A 37 -10.44 -4.89 -3.94
C GLY A 37 -11.83 -4.27 -3.84
N LEU A 38 -11.93 -2.93 -3.84
CA LEU A 38 -13.21 -2.22 -3.77
C LEU A 38 -14.15 -2.54 -4.93
N LYS A 39 -13.60 -2.69 -6.13
CA LYS A 39 -14.38 -2.99 -7.35
C LYS A 39 -14.51 -4.51 -7.60
N GLY A 40 -13.89 -5.36 -6.78
CA GLY A 40 -13.90 -6.82 -6.94
C GLY A 40 -13.29 -7.27 -8.27
N ILE A 41 -12.32 -6.52 -8.80
CA ILE A 41 -11.70 -6.80 -10.09
C ILE A 41 -10.73 -7.97 -9.92
N THR A 42 -10.92 -9.03 -10.71
CA THR A 42 -9.98 -10.15 -10.74
C THR A 42 -8.71 -9.72 -11.48
N HIS A 43 -7.55 -9.86 -10.84
CA HIS A 43 -6.27 -9.36 -11.35
C HIS A 43 -5.10 -10.24 -10.89
N ASP A 44 -3.95 -10.09 -11.52
CA ASP A 44 -2.69 -10.75 -11.15
C ASP A 44 -1.74 -9.75 -10.48
N LEU A 45 -1.14 -10.14 -9.35
CA LEU A 45 -0.05 -9.39 -8.73
C LEU A 45 1.29 -10.01 -9.12
N ALA A 46 2.14 -9.22 -9.77
CA ALA A 46 3.49 -9.61 -10.16
C ALA A 46 4.51 -8.93 -9.24
N TYR A 47 5.05 -9.69 -8.29
CA TYR A 47 6.06 -9.19 -7.36
C TYR A 47 7.44 -9.17 -8.02
N LEU A 48 8.00 -7.97 -8.18
CA LEU A 48 9.35 -7.80 -8.71
C LEU A 48 10.39 -7.91 -7.59
N SER A 49 11.57 -8.44 -7.91
CA SER A 49 12.71 -8.35 -7.00
C SER A 49 13.13 -6.88 -6.85
N ASN A 50 13.54 -6.44 -5.65
CA ASN A 50 13.86 -5.03 -5.44
C ASN A 50 15.14 -4.58 -6.17
N ASP A 51 16.02 -5.51 -6.52
CA ASP A 51 17.20 -5.28 -7.36
C ASP A 51 16.94 -5.41 -8.87
N ASP A 52 15.72 -5.81 -9.28
CA ASP A 52 15.35 -5.84 -10.69
C ASP A 52 15.16 -4.41 -11.23
N ILE A 53 16.13 -4.00 -12.05
CA ILE A 53 16.14 -2.73 -12.77
C ILE A 53 15.57 -2.93 -14.19
N GLU A 54 15.84 -4.08 -14.81
CA GLU A 54 15.64 -4.32 -16.23
C GLU A 54 14.16 -4.38 -16.58
N THR A 55 13.37 -5.17 -15.85
CA THR A 55 11.94 -5.37 -16.14
C THR A 55 11.15 -4.06 -16.12
N PRO A 56 11.14 -3.27 -15.02
CA PRO A 56 10.39 -2.01 -14.99
C PRO A 56 10.96 -0.97 -15.98
N THR A 57 12.27 -0.99 -16.23
CA THR A 57 12.88 -0.06 -17.21
C THR A 57 12.44 -0.39 -18.64
N ALA A 58 12.34 -1.66 -19.00
CA ALA A 58 11.83 -2.07 -20.32
C ALA A 58 10.35 -1.68 -20.51
N MET A 59 9.56 -1.71 -19.43
CA MET A 59 8.14 -1.37 -19.48
C MET A 59 7.86 0.14 -19.53
N VAL A 60 8.53 0.92 -18.69
CA VAL A 60 8.19 2.35 -18.47
C VAL A 60 9.40 3.29 -18.44
N GLY A 61 10.55 2.83 -18.93
CA GLY A 61 11.76 3.63 -19.13
C GLY A 61 12.59 3.90 -17.87
N LYS A 62 12.12 3.50 -16.68
CA LYS A 62 12.85 3.66 -15.40
C LYS A 62 12.43 2.60 -14.38
N LYS A 63 13.31 2.31 -13.43
CA LYS A 63 12.99 1.43 -12.29
C LYS A 63 11.96 2.09 -11.36
N MET A 64 10.70 1.71 -11.51
CA MET A 64 9.60 2.15 -10.65
C MET A 64 8.48 1.11 -10.59
N VAL A 65 7.67 1.20 -9.53
CA VAL A 65 6.41 0.47 -9.35
C VAL A 65 5.45 1.37 -8.55
N PRO A 66 4.11 1.19 -8.64
CA PRO A 66 3.40 0.18 -9.43
C PRO A 66 3.45 0.43 -10.94
N ILE A 67 3.30 -0.66 -11.72
CA ILE A 67 3.02 -0.61 -13.15
C ILE A 67 1.78 -1.47 -13.41
N LEU A 68 0.75 -0.88 -14.02
CA LEU A 68 -0.44 -1.57 -14.50
C LEU A 68 -0.23 -2.01 -15.95
N GLU A 69 -0.63 -3.24 -16.25
CA GLU A 69 -0.72 -3.78 -17.61
C GLU A 69 -2.14 -4.28 -17.84
N LEU A 70 -2.80 -3.77 -18.89
CA LEU A 70 -4.13 -4.18 -19.35
C LEU A 70 -4.01 -4.72 -20.78
N GLY A 71 -4.94 -5.60 -21.17
CA GLY A 71 -4.94 -6.20 -22.51
C GLY A 71 -3.81 -7.22 -22.72
N ARG A 72 -3.72 -7.81 -23.92
CA ARG A 72 -2.65 -8.76 -24.26
C ARG A 72 -1.47 -8.00 -24.85
N PRO A 73 -0.22 -8.35 -24.54
CA PRO A 73 0.92 -7.78 -25.25
C PRO A 73 0.76 -7.85 -26.78
N GLY A 74 0.80 -6.70 -27.44
CA GLY A 74 0.65 -6.57 -28.88
C GLY A 74 -0.78 -6.53 -29.43
N SER A 75 -1.82 -6.53 -28.58
CA SER A 75 -3.19 -6.25 -29.01
C SER A 75 -3.49 -4.75 -29.03
N GLU A 76 -4.58 -4.35 -29.70
CA GLU A 76 -5.00 -2.94 -29.78
C GLU A 76 -5.42 -2.35 -28.42
N ASP A 77 -5.83 -3.20 -27.48
CA ASP A 77 -6.19 -2.85 -26.10
C ASP A 77 -5.02 -2.98 -25.12
N HIS A 78 -3.79 -3.21 -25.60
CA HIS A 78 -2.60 -3.29 -24.74
C HIS A 78 -2.25 -1.91 -24.17
N GLU A 79 -2.28 -1.79 -22.85
CA GLU A 79 -1.95 -0.55 -22.15
C GLU A 79 -0.97 -0.85 -21.01
N ILE A 80 0.12 -0.09 -20.95
CA ILE A 80 1.06 -0.10 -19.83
C ILE A 80 1.07 1.30 -19.21
N MET A 81 0.85 1.37 -17.90
CA MET A 81 0.73 2.63 -17.16
C MET A 81 1.54 2.56 -15.86
N ALA A 82 2.28 3.62 -15.57
CA ALA A 82 2.91 3.86 -14.27
C ALA A 82 2.14 4.94 -13.48
N GLU A 83 2.71 5.39 -12.36
CA GLU A 83 2.16 6.42 -11.47
C GLU A 83 0.88 6.00 -10.75
N SER A 84 1.04 5.68 -9.46
CA SER A 84 -0.01 5.06 -8.64
C SER A 84 -1.38 5.76 -8.67
N MET A 85 -1.43 7.09 -8.70
CA MET A 85 -2.71 7.83 -8.69
C MET A 85 -3.36 7.88 -10.08
N ASP A 86 -2.57 7.80 -11.15
CA ASP A 86 -3.11 7.71 -12.50
C ASP A 86 -3.70 6.32 -12.71
N ILE A 87 -3.02 5.26 -12.23
CA ILE A 87 -3.57 3.91 -12.19
C ILE A 87 -4.86 3.85 -11.36
N VAL A 88 -4.92 4.47 -10.18
CA VAL A 88 -6.14 4.54 -9.35
C VAL A 88 -7.29 5.16 -10.13
N LYS A 89 -7.07 6.34 -10.74
CA LYS A 89 -8.12 7.02 -11.52
C LYS A 89 -8.53 6.19 -12.74
N ARG A 90 -7.56 5.57 -13.41
CA ARG A 90 -7.75 4.70 -14.57
C ARG A 90 -8.64 3.50 -14.24
N LEU A 91 -8.48 2.90 -13.07
CA LEU A 91 -9.31 1.76 -12.60
C LEU A 91 -10.67 2.21 -12.03
N ASP A 92 -10.69 3.31 -11.29
CA ASP A 92 -11.90 3.82 -10.64
C ASP A 92 -12.90 4.38 -11.67
N LEU A 93 -12.42 5.14 -12.66
CA LEU A 93 -13.25 5.86 -13.62
C LEU A 93 -13.56 5.08 -14.91
N ASP A 94 -12.90 3.95 -15.17
CA ASP A 94 -13.18 3.18 -16.38
C ASP A 94 -14.50 2.40 -16.26
N PRO A 95 -15.49 2.67 -17.14
CA PRO A 95 -16.77 1.98 -17.17
C PRO A 95 -16.66 0.46 -17.32
N GLN A 96 -15.57 -0.08 -17.92
CA GLN A 96 -15.35 -1.52 -18.04
C GLN A 96 -15.28 -2.21 -16.68
N PHE A 97 -14.84 -1.49 -15.64
CA PHE A 97 -14.76 -1.99 -14.27
C PHE A 97 -15.97 -1.56 -13.42
N GLY A 98 -17.01 -1.00 -14.03
CA GLY A 98 -18.20 -0.50 -13.34
C GLY A 98 -18.05 0.95 -12.85
N PRO A 99 -19.06 1.48 -12.14
CA PRO A 99 -19.08 2.89 -11.72
C PRO A 99 -17.93 3.24 -10.76
N PRO A 100 -17.58 4.53 -10.61
CA PRO A 100 -16.64 4.99 -9.61
C PRO A 100 -17.08 4.60 -8.19
N VAL A 101 -16.12 4.19 -7.36
CA VAL A 101 -16.35 3.77 -5.97
C VAL A 101 -15.70 4.70 -4.94
N LEU A 102 -14.81 5.59 -5.38
CA LEU A 102 -14.15 6.57 -4.53
C LEU A 102 -14.89 7.92 -4.56
N ALA A 103 -15.17 8.47 -3.39
CA ALA A 103 -15.59 9.85 -3.26
C ALA A 103 -14.43 10.81 -3.62
N PRO A 104 -14.71 12.03 -4.12
CA PRO A 104 -13.69 13.05 -4.33
C PRO A 104 -12.87 13.33 -3.06
N ALA A 105 -11.61 13.71 -3.24
CA ALA A 105 -10.79 14.16 -2.12
C ALA A 105 -11.40 15.42 -1.49
N VAL A 106 -11.36 15.48 -0.16
CA VAL A 106 -11.73 16.66 0.63
C VAL A 106 -10.48 17.25 1.28
N ASP A 107 -10.58 18.49 1.75
CA ASP A 107 -9.48 19.16 2.45
C ASP A 107 -9.21 18.50 3.80
N ARG A 108 -8.06 17.82 3.91
CA ARG A 108 -7.54 17.18 5.13
C ARG A 108 -6.11 17.63 5.43
N LYS A 109 -5.86 18.95 5.36
CA LYS A 109 -4.57 19.55 5.73
C LYS A 109 -4.05 19.15 7.11
N ASP A 110 -4.94 18.81 8.03
CA ASP A 110 -4.60 18.26 9.35
C ASP A 110 -3.88 16.91 9.22
N LEU A 111 -4.42 15.97 8.42
CA LEU A 111 -3.76 14.70 8.14
C LEU A 111 -2.51 14.88 7.30
N ASP A 112 -2.56 15.72 6.27
CA ASP A 112 -1.40 15.96 5.41
C ASP A 112 -0.23 16.54 6.22
N GLY A 113 -0.53 17.49 7.11
CA GLY A 113 0.41 18.08 8.05
C GLY A 113 0.99 17.04 9.01
N TRP A 114 0.16 16.17 9.59
CA TRP A 114 0.61 15.11 10.47
C TRP A 114 1.47 14.07 9.74
N VAL A 115 1.05 13.61 8.56
CA VAL A 115 1.80 12.63 7.76
C VAL A 115 3.17 13.20 7.39
N SER A 116 3.23 14.48 7.03
CA SER A 116 4.48 15.18 6.72
C SER A 116 5.41 15.25 7.94
N SER A 117 4.90 15.64 9.11
CA SER A 117 5.72 15.78 10.31
C SER A 117 6.22 14.44 10.85
N ALA A 118 5.39 13.38 10.81
CA ALA A 118 5.75 12.05 11.29
C ALA A 118 6.57 11.23 10.27
N ALA A 119 6.71 11.70 9.02
CA ALA A 119 7.26 10.92 7.90
C ALA A 119 8.64 10.30 8.20
N MET A 120 9.55 11.07 8.79
CA MET A 120 10.89 10.56 9.09
C MET A 120 10.86 9.52 10.21
N LEU A 121 10.09 9.76 11.27
CA LEU A 121 9.96 8.84 12.39
C LEU A 121 9.37 7.49 11.93
N MET A 122 8.32 7.54 11.11
CA MET A 122 7.77 6.34 10.47
C MET A 122 8.82 5.60 9.62
N ARG A 123 9.57 6.32 8.78
CA ARG A 123 10.62 5.69 7.93
C ARG A 123 11.72 5.02 8.75
N ARG A 124 12.13 5.62 9.86
CA ARG A 124 13.16 5.08 10.77
C ARG A 124 12.75 3.75 11.39
N LEU A 125 11.45 3.52 11.61
CA LEU A 125 10.93 2.27 12.12
C LEU A 125 10.60 1.26 11.01
N VAL A 126 9.91 1.70 9.95
CA VAL A 126 9.35 0.83 8.91
C VAL A 126 10.40 0.33 7.93
N ARG A 127 11.31 1.19 7.44
CA ARG A 127 12.28 0.77 6.41
C ARG A 127 13.23 -0.34 6.88
N PRO A 128 13.82 -0.27 8.10
CA PRO A 128 14.66 -1.36 8.58
C PRO A 128 13.93 -2.68 8.69
N ARG A 129 12.65 -2.66 9.07
CA ARG A 129 11.79 -3.84 9.19
C ARG A 129 11.41 -4.43 7.84
N ASN A 130 11.06 -3.58 6.87
CA ASN A 130 10.84 -4.02 5.48
C ASN A 130 12.04 -4.83 4.97
N ALA A 131 13.26 -4.32 5.20
CA ALA A 131 14.49 -4.94 4.71
C ALA A 131 14.82 -6.31 5.35
N VAL A 132 14.20 -6.68 6.48
CA VAL A 132 14.43 -7.97 7.18
C VAL A 132 13.20 -8.89 7.16
N THR A 133 12.03 -8.37 6.81
CA THR A 133 10.78 -9.15 6.69
C THR A 133 10.81 -10.01 5.42
N PRO A 134 10.20 -11.21 5.39
CA PRO A 134 10.19 -12.11 4.23
C PRO A 134 9.19 -11.68 3.13
N LEU A 135 9.28 -10.43 2.67
CA LEU A 135 8.46 -9.95 1.54
C LEU A 135 9.00 -10.47 0.20
N ALA A 136 8.12 -10.62 -0.79
CA ALA A 136 8.44 -11.24 -2.08
C ALA A 136 9.55 -10.50 -2.85
N GLU A 137 9.60 -9.17 -2.74
CA GLU A 137 10.64 -8.34 -3.34
C GLU A 137 12.01 -8.46 -2.67
N PHE A 138 12.13 -9.19 -1.55
CA PHE A 138 13.34 -9.29 -0.73
C PHE A 138 13.83 -10.73 -0.53
N GLN A 139 13.48 -11.66 -1.44
CA GLN A 139 13.89 -13.07 -1.30
C GLN A 139 15.41 -13.27 -1.43
N THR A 140 16.12 -12.37 -2.11
CA THR A 140 17.59 -12.43 -2.26
C THR A 140 18.30 -11.42 -1.37
N ARG A 141 19.56 -11.73 -1.04
CA ARG A 141 20.45 -10.80 -0.34
C ARG A 141 20.68 -9.52 -1.15
N SER A 142 20.90 -9.63 -2.45
CA SER A 142 21.13 -8.49 -3.35
C SER A 142 19.93 -7.55 -3.40
N ALA A 143 18.70 -8.07 -3.39
CA ALA A 143 17.49 -7.26 -3.33
C ALA A 143 17.38 -6.46 -2.03
N ARG A 144 17.69 -7.07 -0.89
CA ARG A 144 17.72 -6.38 0.42
C ARG A 144 18.78 -5.29 0.44
N GLU A 145 19.99 -5.58 -0.03
CA GLU A 145 21.09 -4.61 -0.09
C GLU A 145 20.79 -3.46 -1.05
N ALA A 146 20.14 -3.74 -2.19
CA ALA A 146 19.68 -2.72 -3.12
C ALA A 146 18.63 -1.79 -2.47
N PHE A 147 17.69 -2.34 -1.71
CA PHE A 147 16.71 -1.55 -0.98
C PHE A 147 17.37 -0.59 0.02
N VAL A 148 18.27 -1.10 0.86
CA VAL A 148 18.99 -0.31 1.87
C VAL A 148 19.78 0.83 1.21
N ARG A 149 20.52 0.51 0.13
CA ARG A 149 21.32 1.48 -0.63
C ARG A 149 20.46 2.58 -1.26
N ASN A 150 19.31 2.22 -1.82
CA ASN A 150 18.43 3.17 -2.51
C ASN A 150 17.51 3.96 -1.56
N HIS A 151 17.37 3.51 -0.30
CA HIS A 151 16.51 4.14 0.71
C HIS A 151 17.28 4.42 2.00
N PRO A 152 18.38 5.19 1.95
CA PRO A 152 19.18 5.47 3.14
C PRO A 152 18.36 6.21 4.19
N LEU A 153 18.76 6.04 5.45
CA LEU A 153 18.34 6.91 6.55
C LEU A 153 19.40 8.02 6.70
N PRO A 154 19.03 9.22 7.19
CA PRO A 154 19.97 10.33 7.30
C PRO A 154 21.08 10.03 8.32
N GLU A 155 22.31 10.44 7.99
CA GLU A 155 23.47 10.35 8.89
C GLU A 155 23.22 11.11 10.22
N PRO A 156 23.75 10.63 11.37
CA PRO A 156 24.62 9.46 11.55
C PRO A 156 23.87 8.13 11.74
N SER A 157 22.66 8.00 11.20
CA SER A 157 21.77 6.86 11.44
C SER A 157 21.92 5.75 10.39
N SER A 158 21.72 4.50 10.81
CA SER A 158 21.70 3.33 9.92
C SER A 158 20.47 2.45 10.20
N TYR A 159 20.20 1.46 9.34
CA TYR A 159 19.09 0.53 9.59
C TYR A 159 19.30 -0.23 10.91
N GLU A 160 20.52 -0.73 11.15
CA GLU A 160 20.89 -1.41 12.39
C GLU A 160 20.76 -0.49 13.61
N ALA A 161 21.22 0.75 13.52
CA ALA A 161 21.12 1.71 14.63
C ALA A 161 19.66 2.01 14.99
N ASN A 162 18.76 2.12 14.00
CA ASN A 162 17.34 2.35 14.27
C ASN A 162 16.63 1.10 14.80
N LEU A 163 17.02 -0.10 14.36
CA LEU A 163 16.52 -1.34 14.98
C LEU A 163 16.91 -1.40 16.46
N LYS A 164 18.17 -1.10 16.80
CA LYS A 164 18.64 -1.01 18.20
C LYS A 164 17.92 0.07 19.01
N ALA A 165 17.61 1.21 18.38
CA ALA A 165 16.87 2.31 19.01
C ALA A 165 15.34 2.12 19.02
N SER A 166 14.82 0.96 18.59
CA SER A 166 13.38 0.74 18.43
C SER A 166 12.55 1.09 19.66
N PRO A 167 12.92 0.72 20.91
CA PRO A 167 12.08 1.05 22.07
C PRO A 167 11.78 2.55 22.20
N LYS A 168 12.81 3.38 22.04
CA LYS A 168 12.67 4.84 22.09
C LYS A 168 11.86 5.40 20.91
N LEU A 169 12.12 4.88 19.71
CA LEU A 169 11.43 5.34 18.49
C LEU A 169 9.95 4.95 18.46
N ILE A 170 9.62 3.77 19.00
CA ILE A 170 8.24 3.32 19.18
C ILE A 170 7.53 4.27 20.13
N GLU A 171 8.10 4.56 21.30
CA GLU A 171 7.52 5.49 22.27
C GLU A 171 7.31 6.90 21.69
N GLU A 172 8.27 7.39 20.89
CA GLU A 172 8.13 8.64 20.14
C GLU A 172 6.99 8.59 19.13
N LEU A 173 6.87 7.49 18.37
CA LEU A 173 5.84 7.36 17.33
C LEU A 173 4.45 7.23 17.95
N GLU A 174 4.31 6.47 19.04
CA GLU A 174 3.04 6.32 19.77
C GLU A 174 2.49 7.67 20.21
N ARG A 175 3.34 8.57 20.73
CA ARG A 175 2.92 9.94 21.07
C ARG A 175 2.36 10.70 19.87
N GLU A 176 2.97 10.55 18.70
CA GLU A 176 2.44 11.18 17.47
C GLU A 176 1.14 10.51 17.02
N LEU A 177 1.02 9.18 17.13
CA LEU A 177 -0.20 8.45 16.79
C LEU A 177 -1.38 8.85 17.69
N TRP A 178 -1.14 9.15 18.97
CA TRP A 178 -2.17 9.67 19.86
C TRP A 178 -2.69 11.05 19.46
N LYS A 179 -1.87 11.87 18.78
CA LYS A 179 -2.36 13.13 18.16
C LYS A 179 -3.23 12.83 16.93
N LEU A 180 -2.80 11.87 16.11
CA LEU A 180 -3.55 11.43 14.93
C LEU A 180 -4.93 10.84 15.30
N GLU A 181 -5.03 10.14 16.44
CA GLU A 181 -6.28 9.56 16.96
C GLU A 181 -7.43 10.59 17.05
N GLY A 182 -7.11 11.85 17.38
CA GLY A 182 -8.07 12.96 17.43
C GLY A 182 -8.58 13.40 16.05
N MET A 183 -7.85 13.08 14.99
CA MET A 183 -8.15 13.43 13.58
C MET A 183 -8.89 12.30 12.84
N ILE A 184 -9.00 11.10 13.44
CA ILE A 184 -9.77 9.99 12.86
C ILE A 184 -11.23 10.11 13.31
N HIS A 185 -12.11 10.37 12.34
CA HIS A 185 -13.53 10.60 12.56
C HIS A 185 -14.40 9.37 12.29
N SER A 186 -13.91 8.41 11.50
CA SER A 186 -14.65 7.19 11.15
C SER A 186 -13.71 5.99 11.06
N PRO A 187 -14.19 4.78 11.43
CA PRO A 187 -13.43 3.55 11.23
C PRO A 187 -13.42 3.08 9.78
N THR A 188 -14.19 3.67 8.86
CA THR A 188 -14.28 3.17 7.47
C THR A 188 -13.73 4.13 6.43
N SER A 189 -13.34 5.33 6.85
CA SER A 189 -12.81 6.39 5.98
C SER A 189 -12.17 7.49 6.82
N VAL A 190 -11.17 8.19 6.27
CA VAL A 190 -10.69 9.44 6.83
C VAL A 190 -11.67 10.59 6.60
N ALA A 191 -12.55 10.52 5.61
CA ALA A 191 -13.59 11.53 5.43
C ALA A 191 -14.64 11.45 6.55
N ALA A 192 -15.12 12.63 6.99
CA ALA A 192 -16.10 12.74 8.07
C ALA A 192 -17.47 12.12 7.74
N ASP A 193 -17.80 11.99 6.46
CA ASP A 193 -19.04 11.35 5.99
C ASP A 193 -18.95 9.82 5.91
N GLY A 194 -17.79 9.24 6.26
CA GLY A 194 -17.55 7.79 6.30
C GLY A 194 -17.38 7.13 4.93
N LYS A 195 -17.41 7.91 3.83
CA LYS A 195 -17.22 7.37 2.47
C LYS A 195 -15.75 7.28 2.14
N LEU A 196 -15.30 6.12 1.65
CA LEU A 196 -13.93 5.99 1.15
C LEU A 196 -13.71 6.96 0.00
N SER A 197 -12.61 7.70 0.08
CA SER A 197 -12.27 8.74 -0.88
C SER A 197 -10.85 8.59 -1.41
N TYR A 198 -10.47 9.45 -2.34
CA TYR A 198 -9.08 9.59 -2.75
C TYR A 198 -8.13 9.95 -1.59
N ASN A 199 -8.60 10.56 -0.49
CA ASN A 199 -7.77 10.78 0.70
C ASN A 199 -7.37 9.45 1.36
N ASP A 200 -8.28 8.47 1.43
CA ASP A 200 -7.98 7.14 2.00
C ASP A 200 -6.93 6.40 1.18
N VAL A 201 -7.02 6.49 -0.14
CA VAL A 201 -6.04 5.92 -1.06
C VAL A 201 -4.64 6.46 -0.75
N GLU A 202 -4.51 7.72 -0.34
CA GLU A 202 -3.21 8.29 0.02
C GLU A 202 -2.77 7.97 1.44
N PHE A 203 -3.71 7.88 2.38
CA PHE A 203 -3.45 7.73 3.81
C PHE A 203 -3.24 6.27 4.23
N PHE A 204 -4.17 5.38 3.88
CA PHE A 204 -4.17 3.98 4.31
C PHE A 204 -2.85 3.25 4.00
N PRO A 205 -2.25 3.36 2.80
CA PRO A 205 -0.99 2.66 2.51
C PRO A 205 0.16 2.98 3.45
N ARG A 206 0.24 4.23 3.93
CA ARG A 206 1.29 4.67 4.85
C ARG A 206 1.04 4.09 6.23
N MET A 207 -0.21 4.10 6.68
CA MET A 207 -0.60 3.57 7.98
C MET A 207 -0.51 2.05 8.03
N ARG A 208 -0.87 1.35 6.93
CA ARG A 208 -0.63 -0.09 6.75
C ARG A 208 0.85 -0.41 7.01
N GLY A 209 1.77 0.41 6.51
CA GLY A 209 3.20 0.23 6.73
C GLY A 209 3.61 0.22 8.22
N LEU A 210 2.86 0.85 9.12
CA LEU A 210 3.15 0.86 10.55
C LEU A 210 2.89 -0.49 11.22
N THR A 211 1.98 -1.31 10.66
CA THR A 211 1.65 -2.64 11.20
C THR A 211 2.81 -3.65 11.13
N ILE A 212 3.89 -3.31 10.43
CA ILE A 212 5.12 -4.13 10.40
C ILE A 212 5.95 -3.96 11.68
N VAL A 213 5.69 -2.92 12.48
CA VAL A 213 6.45 -2.58 13.68
C VAL A 213 5.89 -3.34 14.88
N GLN A 214 6.53 -4.45 15.24
CA GLN A 214 6.12 -5.24 16.39
C GLN A 214 6.22 -4.41 17.67
N GLY A 215 5.17 -4.46 18.49
CA GLY A 215 5.08 -3.73 19.76
C GLY A 215 4.66 -2.27 19.65
N LEU A 216 4.39 -1.75 18.44
CA LEU A 216 3.82 -0.41 18.28
C LEU A 216 2.38 -0.36 18.76
N GLY A 217 2.11 0.43 19.80
CA GLY A 217 0.77 0.74 20.31
C GLY A 217 -0.01 1.63 19.36
N ILE A 218 -0.70 1.03 18.39
CA ILE A 218 -1.61 1.74 17.48
C ILE A 218 -2.89 2.13 18.26
N PRO A 219 -3.25 3.42 18.34
CA PRO A 219 -4.45 3.87 19.06
C PRO A 219 -5.76 3.29 18.49
N PRO A 220 -6.82 3.16 19.32
CA PRO A 220 -8.00 2.37 18.99
C PRO A 220 -8.75 2.77 17.71
N LYS A 221 -8.98 4.07 17.44
CA LYS A 221 -9.67 4.50 16.21
C LYS A 221 -8.81 4.27 14.99
N LEU A 222 -7.50 4.54 15.06
CA LEU A 222 -6.60 4.23 13.96
C LEU A 222 -6.54 2.72 13.69
N ARG A 223 -6.54 1.89 14.74
CA ARG A 223 -6.58 0.43 14.61
C ARG A 223 -7.87 -0.03 13.93
N ALA A 224 -9.02 0.45 14.41
CA ALA A 224 -10.32 0.15 13.81
C ALA A 224 -10.40 0.60 12.35
N TYR A 225 -9.82 1.77 12.03
CA TYR A 225 -9.69 2.25 10.66
C TYR A 225 -8.89 1.29 9.78
N LEU A 226 -7.71 0.89 10.23
CA LEU A 226 -6.84 0.00 9.49
C LEU A 226 -7.49 -1.38 9.25
N ASP A 227 -8.17 -1.93 10.24
CA ASP A 227 -8.82 -3.25 10.14
C ASP A 227 -9.97 -3.21 9.13
N ALA A 228 -10.89 -2.24 9.28
CA ALA A 228 -12.05 -2.14 8.41
C ALA A 228 -11.69 -1.76 6.97
N VAL A 229 -10.72 -0.87 6.76
CA VAL A 229 -10.26 -0.54 5.41
C VAL A 229 -9.49 -1.71 4.80
N SER A 230 -8.63 -2.40 5.55
CA SER A 230 -7.89 -3.58 5.08
C SER A 230 -8.84 -4.68 4.57
N GLU A 231 -9.88 -5.00 5.34
CA GLU A 231 -10.89 -5.98 4.95
C GLU A 231 -11.64 -5.53 3.69
N ARG A 232 -12.08 -4.28 3.65
CA ARG A 232 -12.90 -3.75 2.56
C ARG A 232 -12.15 -3.64 1.23
N VAL A 233 -10.86 -3.38 1.29
CA VAL A 233 -10.01 -3.19 0.10
C VAL A 233 -9.19 -4.44 -0.26
N ASP A 234 -9.36 -5.53 0.49
CA ASP A 234 -8.64 -6.80 0.32
C ASP A 234 -7.10 -6.63 0.25
N VAL A 235 -6.56 -5.81 1.16
CA VAL A 235 -5.12 -5.61 1.31
C VAL A 235 -4.71 -5.98 2.74
N PRO A 236 -4.03 -7.13 2.95
CA PRO A 236 -3.65 -7.58 4.28
C PRO A 236 -2.68 -6.64 5.00
N LEU A 237 -2.86 -6.52 6.32
CA LEU A 237 -1.93 -5.86 7.23
C LEU A 237 -0.74 -6.77 7.54
N TYR A 238 0.32 -6.21 8.11
CA TYR A 238 1.55 -6.93 8.42
C TYR A 238 1.58 -7.61 9.79
N ASP A 239 0.50 -7.55 10.58
CA ASP A 239 0.49 -7.97 11.98
C ASP A 239 1.03 -9.41 12.18
N LYS A 240 0.81 -10.32 11.22
CA LYS A 240 1.30 -11.72 11.27
C LYS A 240 2.79 -11.91 10.99
N ILE A 241 3.44 -10.89 10.41
CA ILE A 241 4.85 -10.92 10.02
C ILE A 241 5.62 -9.72 10.59
N ALA A 242 5.04 -9.03 11.58
CA ALA A 242 5.65 -7.88 12.22
C ALA A 242 6.98 -8.25 12.90
N SER A 243 7.93 -7.31 12.91
CA SER A 243 9.28 -7.45 13.49
C SER A 243 9.73 -6.23 14.26
#